data_AF-A0A0U1RJ24-F1
#
_entry.id   AF-A0A0U1RJ24-F1
#
_cell.length_a   1.000
_cell.length_b   1.000
_cell.length_c   1.000
_cell.angle_alpha   90.00
_cell.angle_beta   90.00
_cell.angle_gamma   90.00
#
_symmetry.space_group_name_H-M   'P 1'
#
loop_
_entity.id
_entity.type
_entity.pdbx_description
1 polymer ?
#
loop_
_entity_poly.entity_id
_entity_poly.type
_entity_poly.pdbx_seq_one_letter_code
_entity_poly.pdbx_strand_id
1 'polypeptide(L)'
;MRYVNTISPPDENDKGSISFHSKTGNLFNMNVNVHKDTHHFGIHNLNNTDVHLTAEDSDNVVAIKGELADPMPTGNVESTSFLRGIETAFKSNTVLTGNNNKISIATEGKGLGLGVNGLQSNSPYSGHTTGIFINNQSSDLTQPSLDGISTIKLKAVKGNNEVDLNVKNHASVKGIIASHSAKATLEAEGDNIVQVKNPDTNTALIDALKKQYPNASKELYRVGVQSTTGTVRISPNGKIALTELKTFGIVQNGICVSL
;
A
#
# COMPACT_ATOMS: atom_id res chain seq x y z
N MET A 1 -3.91 -4.65 -15.19
CA MET A 1 -4.18 -5.57 -14.06
C MET A 1 -3.78 -6.97 -14.49
N ARG A 2 -2.80 -7.60 -13.83
CA ARG A 2 -2.45 -9.01 -14.07
C ARG A 2 -2.76 -9.77 -12.78
N TYR A 3 -3.65 -10.76 -12.88
CA TYR A 3 -4.05 -11.61 -11.77
C TYR A 3 -3.25 -12.91 -11.80
N VAL A 4 -2.71 -13.32 -10.65
CA VAL A 4 -2.32 -14.71 -10.42
C VAL A 4 -3.32 -15.26 -9.43
N ASN A 5 -4.21 -16.13 -9.87
CA ASN A 5 -5.17 -16.79 -9.01
C ASN A 5 -5.05 -18.30 -9.23
N THR A 6 -4.88 -19.05 -8.16
CA THR A 6 -5.16 -20.49 -8.12
C THR A 6 -6.66 -20.64 -7.91
N ILE A 7 -7.38 -21.03 -8.96
CA ILE A 7 -8.83 -21.22 -8.90
C ILE A 7 -9.11 -22.60 -8.27
N SER A 8 -9.78 -22.60 -7.11
CA SER A 8 -10.41 -23.73 -6.40
C SER A 8 -9.51 -24.82 -5.82
N PRO A 9 -9.90 -25.32 -4.61
CA PRO A 9 -9.04 -25.24 -3.43
C PRO A 9 -7.64 -25.78 -3.77
N PRO A 10 -6.60 -24.94 -3.67
CA PRO A 10 -5.26 -25.47 -3.83
C PRO A 10 -5.07 -26.56 -2.77
N ASP A 11 -4.55 -27.72 -3.18
CA ASP A 11 -3.83 -28.55 -2.22
C ASP A 11 -2.85 -27.63 -1.47
N GLU A 12 -2.59 -27.84 -0.18
CA GLU A 12 -1.67 -26.96 0.58
C GLU A 12 -0.27 -26.85 -0.07
N ASN A 13 0.04 -27.75 -1.00
CA ASN A 13 1.27 -27.81 -1.79
C ASN A 13 1.21 -27.07 -3.14
N ASP A 14 0.03 -26.70 -3.64
CA ASP A 14 -0.10 -25.99 -4.91
C ASP A 14 0.25 -24.51 -4.74
N LYS A 15 1.42 -24.14 -5.27
CA LYS A 15 1.96 -22.78 -5.23
C LYS A 15 1.98 -22.18 -6.64
N GLY A 16 1.11 -21.21 -6.88
CA GLY A 16 1.16 -20.42 -8.12
C GLY A 16 2.40 -19.51 -8.13
N SER A 17 2.96 -19.24 -9.30
CA SER A 17 4.06 -18.27 -9.40
C SER A 17 4.05 -17.50 -10.72
N ILE A 18 4.54 -16.26 -10.66
CA ILE A 18 4.85 -15.45 -11.84
C ILE A 18 6.22 -14.79 -11.66
N SER A 19 7.05 -14.87 -12.69
CA SER A 19 8.40 -14.33 -12.68
C SER A 19 8.66 -13.51 -13.93
N PHE A 20 9.11 -12.27 -13.74
CA PHE A 20 9.61 -11.40 -14.81
C PHE A 20 11.10 -11.17 -14.61
N HIS A 21 11.88 -11.55 -15.61
CA HIS A 21 13.32 -11.32 -15.64
C HIS A 21 13.66 -10.43 -16.83
N SER A 22 14.33 -9.32 -16.58
CA SER A 22 14.66 -8.31 -17.57
C SER A 22 16.06 -7.76 -17.35
N LYS A 23 16.78 -7.44 -18.42
CA LYS A 23 18.05 -6.71 -18.33
C LYS A 23 17.83 -5.22 -18.14
N THR A 24 16.81 -4.68 -18.81
CA THR A 24 16.57 -3.23 -18.98
C THR A 24 15.52 -2.68 -18.01
N GLY A 25 14.96 -3.52 -17.14
CA GLY A 25 14.02 -3.13 -16.09
C GLY A 25 12.63 -3.73 -16.27
N ASN A 26 11.82 -3.67 -15.22
CA ASN A 26 10.41 -4.08 -15.24
C ASN A 26 9.53 -2.87 -14.92
N LEU A 27 8.69 -2.45 -15.86
CA LEU A 27 7.86 -1.25 -15.74
C LEU A 27 6.37 -1.61 -15.76
N PHE A 28 5.70 -1.43 -14.62
CA PHE A 28 4.26 -1.62 -14.46
C PHE A 28 3.60 -0.27 -14.17
N ASN A 29 3.19 0.42 -15.22
CA ASN A 29 2.52 1.72 -15.13
C ASN A 29 1.03 1.57 -15.39
N MET A 30 0.20 2.13 -14.51
CA MET A 30 -1.25 2.17 -14.66
C MET A 30 -1.77 3.58 -14.50
N ASN A 31 -2.54 4.05 -15.48
CA ASN A 31 -3.38 5.22 -15.34
C ASN A 31 -4.81 4.73 -15.10
N VAL A 32 -5.44 5.16 -14.01
CA VAL A 32 -6.76 4.66 -13.60
C VAL A 32 -7.71 5.82 -13.33
N ASN A 33 -8.88 5.72 -13.95
CA ASN A 33 -10.05 6.51 -13.62
C ASN A 33 -10.73 5.84 -12.43
N VAL A 34 -10.68 6.50 -11.28
CA VAL A 34 -11.18 5.95 -10.02
C VAL A 34 -12.63 6.36 -9.86
N HIS A 35 -13.50 5.35 -9.84
CA HIS A 35 -14.91 5.53 -9.51
C HIS A 35 -15.13 5.24 -8.02
N LYS A 36 -16.30 5.62 -7.50
CA LYS A 36 -16.74 5.26 -6.16
C LYS A 36 -16.66 3.74 -5.93
N ASP A 37 -16.16 3.36 -4.77
CA ASP A 37 -16.02 1.98 -4.26
C ASP A 37 -15.18 1.04 -5.15
N THR A 38 -14.24 1.60 -5.93
CA THR A 38 -13.32 0.82 -6.77
C THR A 38 -11.93 0.69 -6.15
N HIS A 39 -11.34 -0.49 -6.30
CA HIS A 39 -10.01 -0.80 -5.77
C HIS A 39 -9.05 -1.15 -6.90
N HIS A 40 -7.86 -0.55 -6.89
CA HIS A 40 -6.83 -0.82 -7.90
C HIS A 40 -5.51 -1.23 -7.27
N PHE A 41 -4.82 -2.14 -7.95
CA PHE A 41 -3.59 -2.78 -7.49
C PHE A 41 -2.56 -2.78 -8.61
N GLY A 42 -1.33 -2.33 -8.32
CA GLY A 42 -0.21 -2.46 -9.26
C GLY A 42 0.19 -3.93 -9.37
N ILE A 43 0.44 -4.56 -8.22
CA ILE A 43 0.60 -6.00 -8.06
C ILE A 43 -0.36 -6.47 -6.98
N HIS A 44 -1.16 -7.50 -7.30
CA HIS A 44 -2.09 -8.13 -6.37
C HIS A 44 -1.73 -9.60 -6.24
N ASN A 45 -1.02 -9.95 -5.16
CA ASN A 45 -0.45 -11.28 -4.93
C ASN A 45 -1.18 -11.98 -3.77
N LEU A 46 -1.97 -13.01 -4.06
CA LEU A 46 -2.88 -13.64 -3.10
C LEU A 46 -2.78 -15.17 -3.16
N ASN A 47 -3.30 -15.83 -2.12
CA ASN A 47 -3.61 -17.26 -2.08
C ASN A 47 -2.43 -18.19 -2.37
N ASN A 48 -1.39 -18.12 -1.52
CA ASN A 48 -0.20 -18.97 -1.59
C ASN A 48 0.52 -18.89 -2.95
N THR A 49 0.80 -17.67 -3.40
CA THR A 49 1.49 -17.46 -4.68
C THR A 49 2.76 -16.61 -4.56
N ASP A 50 3.67 -16.80 -5.51
CA ASP A 50 4.94 -16.09 -5.58
C ASP A 50 5.00 -15.13 -6.78
N VAL A 51 5.46 -13.91 -6.53
CA VAL A 51 5.76 -12.91 -7.57
C VAL A 51 7.25 -12.55 -7.48
N HIS A 52 7.98 -12.74 -8.58
CA HIS A 52 9.39 -12.34 -8.68
C HIS A 52 9.60 -11.35 -9.82
N LEU A 53 10.16 -10.18 -9.51
CA LEU A 53 10.61 -9.19 -10.49
C LEU A 53 12.13 -9.01 -10.36
N THR A 54 12.85 -9.38 -11.41
CA THR A 54 14.31 -9.25 -11.46
C THR A 54 14.69 -8.33 -12.62
N ALA A 55 15.41 -7.26 -12.31
CA ALA A 55 16.06 -6.35 -13.25
C ALA A 55 17.58 -6.42 -13.05
N GLU A 56 18.35 -6.90 -14.04
CA GLU A 56 19.80 -7.10 -13.87
C GLU A 56 20.57 -5.78 -13.75
N ASP A 57 20.32 -4.85 -14.69
CA ASP A 57 21.09 -3.61 -14.81
C ASP A 57 20.21 -2.36 -14.83
N SER A 58 18.99 -2.48 -14.33
CA SER A 58 18.01 -1.39 -14.34
C SER A 58 17.04 -1.51 -13.17
N ASP A 59 15.97 -0.71 -13.21
CA ASP A 59 15.04 -0.53 -12.11
C ASP A 59 13.80 -1.41 -12.26
N ASN A 60 13.21 -1.79 -11.12
CA ASN A 60 11.82 -2.21 -11.08
C ASN A 60 10.95 -1.02 -10.69
N VAL A 61 9.91 -0.76 -11.47
CA VAL A 61 8.97 0.35 -11.23
C VAL A 61 7.55 -0.17 -11.26
N VAL A 62 6.83 0.05 -10.17
CA VAL A 62 5.37 -0.15 -10.05
C VAL A 62 4.76 1.22 -9.78
N ALA A 63 4.00 1.75 -10.74
CA ALA A 63 3.43 3.09 -10.66
C ALA A 63 1.94 3.08 -10.95
N ILE A 64 1.17 3.73 -10.07
CA ILE A 64 -0.25 4.00 -10.26
C ILE A 64 -0.49 5.49 -10.27
N LYS A 65 -1.15 5.96 -11.32
CA LYS A 65 -1.62 7.32 -11.46
C LYS A 65 -3.14 7.33 -11.47
N GLY A 66 -3.74 7.79 -10.39
CA GLY A 66 -5.19 7.82 -10.21
C GLY A 66 -5.81 9.20 -10.46
N GLU A 67 -6.97 9.23 -11.08
CA GLU A 67 -7.80 10.43 -11.16
C GLU A 67 -9.24 10.05 -10.80
N LEU A 68 -9.83 10.76 -9.82
CA LEU A 68 -11.24 10.60 -9.49
C LEU A 68 -12.09 10.99 -10.72
N ALA A 69 -12.77 9.99 -11.29
CA ALA A 69 -13.62 10.15 -12.46
C ALA A 69 -14.97 10.76 -12.09
N ASP A 70 -15.45 10.46 -10.87
CA ASP A 70 -16.73 10.94 -10.40
C ASP A 70 -16.60 12.37 -9.82
N PRO A 71 -17.70 13.14 -9.75
CA PRO A 71 -17.71 14.37 -8.98
C PRO A 71 -17.24 14.13 -7.55
N MET A 72 -16.53 15.10 -6.98
CA MET A 72 -16.14 15.04 -5.57
C MET A 72 -17.39 14.76 -4.73
N PRO A 73 -17.37 13.73 -3.88
CA PRO A 73 -18.56 13.38 -3.12
C PRO A 73 -19.03 14.56 -2.25
N THR A 74 -20.30 14.95 -2.39
CA THR A 74 -20.92 16.02 -1.57
C THR A 74 -21.81 15.39 -0.49
N GLY A 75 -21.62 15.76 0.78
CA GLY A 75 -22.43 15.26 1.90
C GLY A 75 -21.78 14.10 2.67
N ASN A 76 -22.60 13.24 3.29
CA ASN A 76 -22.17 12.13 4.14
C ASN A 76 -21.63 10.96 3.31
N VAL A 77 -20.51 11.13 2.62
CA VAL A 77 -20.04 10.10 1.68
C VAL A 77 -18.88 9.30 2.25
N GLU A 78 -19.20 8.04 2.52
CA GLU A 78 -18.25 6.95 2.61
C GLU A 78 -17.91 6.52 1.17
N SER A 79 -16.65 6.65 0.77
CA SER A 79 -16.07 5.90 -0.35
C SER A 79 -15.13 4.86 0.22
N THR A 80 -15.15 3.64 -0.31
CA THR A 80 -14.11 2.64 -0.03
C THR A 80 -12.99 2.68 -1.06
N SER A 81 -13.03 3.57 -2.06
CA SER A 81 -12.03 3.55 -3.13
C SER A 81 -10.61 3.70 -2.60
N PHE A 82 -9.71 2.83 -3.03
CA PHE A 82 -8.30 2.92 -2.64
C PHE A 82 -7.39 2.41 -3.74
N LEU A 83 -6.12 2.84 -3.68
CA LEU A 83 -5.06 2.34 -4.53
C LEU A 83 -4.02 1.59 -3.69
N ARG A 84 -3.51 0.46 -4.20
CA ARG A 84 -2.36 -0.24 -3.61
C ARG A 84 -1.27 -0.47 -4.63
N GLY A 85 -0.04 -0.05 -4.32
CA GLY A 85 1.09 -0.29 -5.20
C GLY A 85 1.34 -1.79 -5.31
N ILE A 86 1.61 -2.42 -4.17
CA ILE A 86 1.75 -3.87 -4.04
C ILE A 86 0.91 -4.35 -2.86
N GLU A 87 0.06 -5.34 -3.10
CA GLU A 87 -0.58 -6.13 -2.06
C GLU A 87 -0.05 -7.57 -2.10
N THR A 88 0.29 -8.09 -0.93
CA THR A 88 0.66 -9.50 -0.76
C THR A 88 -0.03 -10.08 0.46
N ALA A 89 -0.90 -11.06 0.26
CA ALA A 89 -1.66 -11.65 1.35
C ALA A 89 -1.86 -13.16 1.19
N PHE A 90 -2.36 -13.79 2.26
CA PHE A 90 -2.71 -15.20 2.30
C PHE A 90 -1.54 -16.15 1.94
N LYS A 91 -0.43 -16.06 2.70
CA LYS A 91 0.78 -16.90 2.55
C LYS A 91 1.59 -16.65 1.28
N SER A 92 1.39 -15.51 0.64
CA SER A 92 2.03 -15.17 -0.64
C SER A 92 3.36 -14.44 -0.44
N ASN A 93 4.26 -14.52 -1.44
CA ASN A 93 5.57 -13.86 -1.37
C ASN A 93 5.81 -12.99 -2.60
N THR A 94 6.21 -11.74 -2.40
CA THR A 94 6.61 -10.85 -3.50
C THR A 94 8.06 -10.42 -3.32
N VAL A 95 8.88 -10.62 -4.35
CA VAL A 95 10.31 -10.27 -4.35
C VAL A 95 10.63 -9.39 -5.55
N LEU A 96 11.18 -8.20 -5.29
CA LEU A 96 11.73 -7.30 -6.31
C LEU A 96 13.24 -7.18 -6.10
N THR A 97 14.03 -7.46 -7.14
CA THR A 97 15.49 -7.26 -7.16
C THR A 97 15.86 -6.44 -8.39
N GLY A 98 16.52 -5.29 -8.20
CA GLY A 98 16.91 -4.38 -9.26
C GLY A 98 18.00 -3.41 -8.82
N ASN A 99 18.53 -2.58 -9.71
CA ASN A 99 19.43 -1.48 -9.32
C ASN A 99 18.73 -0.59 -8.28
N ASN A 100 17.51 -0.16 -8.62
CA ASN A 100 16.55 0.47 -7.73
C ASN A 100 15.21 -0.28 -7.79
N ASN A 101 14.39 -0.11 -6.75
CA ASN A 101 12.99 -0.51 -6.77
C ASN A 101 12.12 0.69 -6.39
N LYS A 102 11.17 1.06 -7.26
CA LYS A 102 10.26 2.18 -7.03
C LYS A 102 8.82 1.72 -7.04
N ILE A 103 8.12 1.97 -5.95
CA ILE A 103 6.67 1.83 -5.83
C ILE A 103 6.12 3.24 -5.69
N SER A 104 5.27 3.67 -6.62
CA SER A 104 4.72 5.02 -6.61
C SER A 104 3.22 5.05 -6.82
N ILE A 105 2.56 5.90 -6.05
CA ILE A 105 1.14 6.23 -6.24
C ILE A 105 1.03 7.74 -6.31
N ALA A 106 0.55 8.25 -7.43
CA ALA A 106 0.26 9.66 -7.61
C ALA A 106 -1.21 9.85 -7.98
N THR A 107 -1.79 10.99 -7.61
CA THR A 107 -3.14 11.34 -8.04
C THR A 107 -3.21 12.72 -8.66
N GLU A 108 -4.03 12.86 -9.69
CA GLU A 108 -4.27 14.12 -10.39
C GLU A 108 -5.63 14.72 -10.08
N GLY A 109 -5.87 15.92 -10.60
CA GLY A 109 -7.14 16.61 -10.50
C GLY A 109 -7.64 16.72 -9.05
N LYS A 110 -8.82 16.15 -8.80
CA LYS A 110 -9.47 16.12 -7.49
C LYS A 110 -9.05 14.94 -6.60
N GLY A 111 -8.02 14.18 -6.96
CA GLY A 111 -7.48 13.11 -6.11
C GLY A 111 -8.30 11.82 -6.19
N LEU A 112 -8.58 11.18 -5.04
CA LEU A 112 -9.37 9.93 -4.95
C LEU A 112 -10.74 10.09 -4.27
N GLY A 113 -11.06 11.27 -3.74
CA GLY A 113 -12.28 11.48 -2.96
C GLY A 113 -12.26 10.87 -1.55
N LEU A 114 -13.36 11.05 -0.81
CA LEU A 114 -13.46 10.76 0.63
C LEU A 114 -13.42 9.26 0.96
N GLY A 115 -12.23 8.71 1.22
CA GLY A 115 -12.04 7.35 1.74
C GLY A 115 -12.47 7.20 3.21
N VAL A 116 -13.76 7.35 3.53
CA VAL A 116 -14.28 7.33 4.92
C VAL A 116 -15.32 6.23 5.08
N ASN A 117 -15.09 5.02 4.57
CA ASN A 117 -15.81 3.92 5.21
C ASN A 117 -15.29 3.83 6.65
N GLY A 118 -16.22 3.73 7.60
CA GLY A 118 -15.92 3.67 9.03
C GLY A 118 -14.67 2.84 9.24
N LEU A 119 -13.71 3.37 10.00
CA LEU A 119 -12.61 2.61 10.56
C LEU A 119 -13.22 1.48 11.39
N GLN A 120 -13.72 0.43 10.72
CA GLN A 120 -14.01 -0.84 11.33
C GLN A 120 -12.62 -1.27 11.78
N SER A 121 -12.34 -0.97 13.04
CA SER A 121 -11.06 -1.14 13.71
C SER A 121 -10.55 -2.58 13.65
N ASN A 122 -11.41 -3.49 13.18
CA ASN A 122 -11.29 -4.92 13.09
C ASN A 122 -10.97 -5.44 11.68
N SER A 123 -10.89 -4.59 10.63
CA SER A 123 -10.43 -5.04 9.30
C SER A 123 -9.16 -4.30 8.83
N PRO A 124 -8.05 -5.02 8.60
CA PRO A 124 -6.84 -4.47 8.00
C PRO A 124 -7.03 -4.10 6.52
N TYR A 125 -8.12 -4.58 5.91
CA TYR A 125 -8.52 -4.27 4.53
C TYR A 125 -9.33 -2.97 4.42
N SER A 126 -9.45 -2.21 5.52
CA SER A 126 -10.08 -0.89 5.51
C SER A 126 -9.50 -0.01 4.39
N GLY A 127 -10.36 0.83 3.79
CA GLY A 127 -10.15 1.56 2.53
C GLY A 127 -8.99 2.57 2.55
N HIS A 128 -7.78 2.07 2.74
CA HIS A 128 -6.55 2.82 2.84
C HIS A 128 -5.82 2.73 1.52
N THR A 129 -5.38 3.88 1.02
CA THR A 129 -4.42 3.89 -0.08
C THR A 129 -3.04 3.57 0.48
N THR A 130 -2.39 2.54 -0.05
CA THR A 130 -1.13 2.02 0.48
C THR A 130 -0.06 1.82 -0.58
N GLY A 131 1.20 2.14 -0.29
CA GLY A 131 2.29 1.80 -1.20
C GLY A 131 2.48 0.29 -1.24
N ILE A 132 2.70 -0.27 -0.05
CA ILE A 132 2.91 -1.69 0.19
C ILE A 132 1.98 -2.15 1.31
N PHE A 133 1.18 -3.18 1.04
CA PHE A 133 0.28 -3.79 2.02
C PHE A 133 0.53 -5.30 2.11
N ILE A 134 0.76 -5.78 3.33
CA ILE A 134 1.06 -7.18 3.60
C ILE A 134 0.19 -7.66 4.75
N ASN A 135 -0.49 -8.78 4.56
CA ASN A 135 -1.44 -9.28 5.55
C ASN A 135 -1.58 -10.81 5.55
N ASN A 136 -1.69 -11.43 6.73
CA ASN A 136 -2.04 -12.86 6.82
C ASN A 136 -3.44 -13.14 7.37
N GLN A 137 -4.23 -12.12 7.70
CA GLN A 137 -5.61 -12.38 8.12
C GLN A 137 -6.40 -12.93 6.92
N SER A 138 -6.94 -14.15 7.09
CA SER A 138 -7.87 -14.77 6.15
C SER A 138 -9.09 -13.87 5.90
N SER A 139 -9.63 -13.89 4.67
CA SER A 139 -10.88 -13.18 4.34
C SER A 139 -12.07 -13.77 5.09
N ASP A 140 -12.02 -15.08 5.35
CA ASP A 140 -12.98 -15.79 6.19
C ASP A 140 -12.31 -16.06 7.54
N LEU A 141 -12.88 -15.51 8.61
CA LEU A 141 -12.40 -15.62 10.00
C LEU A 141 -12.22 -17.07 10.50
N THR A 142 -12.56 -18.06 9.68
CA THR A 142 -12.42 -19.49 9.90
C THR A 142 -11.36 -20.09 8.96
N GLN A 143 -10.09 -19.99 9.40
CA GLN A 143 -8.96 -20.86 9.05
C GLN A 143 -8.22 -20.65 7.71
N PRO A 144 -6.91 -20.99 7.61
CA PRO A 144 -6.19 -22.04 8.36
C PRO A 144 -5.18 -21.59 9.42
N SER A 145 -4.93 -22.54 10.32
CA SER A 145 -3.81 -22.62 11.27
C SER A 145 -2.49 -22.17 10.66
N LEU A 146 -1.74 -21.35 11.40
CA LEU A 146 -0.50 -20.73 10.95
C LEU A 146 0.67 -21.72 10.96
N ASP A 147 0.95 -22.32 9.80
CA ASP A 147 2.33 -22.58 9.39
C ASP A 147 2.56 -21.82 8.07
N GLY A 148 3.09 -20.60 8.16
CA GLY A 148 3.42 -19.74 7.02
C GLY A 148 3.04 -18.27 7.20
N ILE A 149 3.82 -17.36 6.60
CA ILE A 149 3.58 -15.90 6.63
C ILE A 149 3.69 -15.32 5.22
N SER A 150 2.90 -14.28 4.92
CA SER A 150 3.06 -13.48 3.70
C SER A 150 4.24 -12.54 3.84
N THR A 151 5.02 -12.42 2.77
CA THR A 151 6.25 -11.63 2.77
C THR A 151 6.39 -10.72 1.56
N ILE A 152 6.99 -9.56 1.76
CA ILE A 152 7.52 -8.74 0.68
C ILE A 152 8.99 -8.44 0.95
N LYS A 153 9.82 -8.64 -0.08
CA LYS A 153 11.23 -8.26 -0.07
C LYS A 153 11.56 -7.36 -1.25
N LEU A 154 12.09 -6.17 -0.97
CA LEU A 154 12.71 -5.29 -1.96
C LEU A 154 14.22 -5.30 -1.75
N LYS A 155 14.97 -5.58 -2.82
CA LYS A 155 16.44 -5.57 -2.82
C LYS A 155 16.95 -4.65 -3.92
N ALA A 156 17.50 -3.50 -3.54
CA ALA A 156 18.19 -2.59 -4.44
C ALA A 156 19.70 -2.89 -4.39
N VAL A 157 20.28 -3.31 -5.52
CA VAL A 157 21.68 -3.79 -5.59
C VAL A 157 22.69 -2.73 -5.98
N LYS A 158 22.26 -1.53 -6.39
CA LYS A 158 23.16 -0.41 -6.70
C LYS A 158 22.67 0.93 -6.13
N GLY A 159 21.37 1.05 -5.86
CA GLY A 159 20.75 2.28 -5.41
C GLY A 159 19.69 2.05 -4.34
N ASN A 160 18.51 2.62 -4.54
CA ASN A 160 17.51 2.83 -3.51
C ASN A 160 16.30 1.91 -3.64
N ASN A 161 15.64 1.62 -2.53
CA ASN A 161 14.22 1.27 -2.54
C ASN A 161 13.42 2.52 -2.21
N GLU A 162 12.39 2.82 -3.01
CA GLU A 162 11.54 3.99 -2.84
C GLU A 162 10.07 3.58 -2.84
N VAL A 163 9.34 4.02 -1.81
CA VAL A 163 7.88 3.97 -1.72
C VAL A 163 7.40 5.41 -1.61
N ASP A 164 6.92 6.00 -2.71
CA ASP A 164 6.49 7.41 -2.77
C ASP A 164 5.00 7.51 -3.09
N LEU A 165 4.24 8.07 -2.15
CA LEU A 165 2.82 8.33 -2.30
C LEU A 165 2.60 9.83 -2.35
N ASN A 166 1.98 10.31 -3.42
CA ASN A 166 1.50 11.68 -3.60
C ASN A 166 0.01 11.65 -3.95
N VAL A 167 -0.80 11.47 -2.93
CA VAL A 167 -2.23 11.26 -3.02
C VAL A 167 -2.96 12.53 -2.63
N LYS A 168 -4.02 12.86 -3.36
CA LYS A 168 -4.89 14.00 -3.09
C LYS A 168 -6.27 13.51 -2.66
N ASN A 169 -6.90 14.33 -1.84
CA ASN A 169 -8.25 14.23 -1.30
C ASN A 169 -8.66 12.86 -0.76
N HIS A 170 -7.77 12.12 -0.08
CA HIS A 170 -8.08 10.80 0.52
C HIS A 170 -7.89 10.83 2.05
N ALA A 171 -8.69 10.10 2.83
CA ALA A 171 -8.69 10.25 4.29
C ALA A 171 -7.55 9.51 5.01
N SER A 172 -7.09 8.38 4.44
CA SER A 172 -6.04 7.55 5.04
C SER A 172 -5.06 7.08 3.97
N VAL A 173 -3.78 7.44 4.13
CA VAL A 173 -2.71 7.07 3.20
C VAL A 173 -1.51 6.57 3.99
N LYS A 174 -0.99 5.39 3.61
CA LYS A 174 0.06 4.70 4.36
C LYS A 174 1.15 4.19 3.41
N GLY A 175 2.42 4.34 3.76
CA GLY A 175 3.52 3.91 2.91
C GLY A 175 3.63 2.39 2.87
N ILE A 176 4.01 1.79 3.99
CA ILE A 176 4.18 0.34 4.16
C ILE A 176 3.36 -0.13 5.36
N ILE A 177 2.58 -1.20 5.19
CA ILE A 177 1.88 -1.87 6.28
C ILE A 177 2.23 -3.36 6.26
N ALA A 178 2.66 -3.88 7.40
CA ALA A 178 2.71 -5.31 7.68
C ALA A 178 1.75 -5.64 8.83
N SER A 179 0.76 -6.48 8.56
CA SER A 179 -0.29 -6.83 9.53
C SER A 179 -0.41 -8.34 9.72
N HIS A 180 -0.86 -8.76 10.91
CA HIS A 180 -1.17 -10.16 11.22
C HIS A 180 0.02 -11.10 10.95
N SER A 181 1.14 -10.88 11.62
CA SER A 181 2.36 -11.70 11.47
C SER A 181 2.97 -11.70 10.05
N ALA A 182 2.61 -10.75 9.20
CA ALA A 182 3.25 -10.56 7.90
C ALA A 182 4.62 -9.86 8.03
N LYS A 183 5.46 -9.97 6.98
CA LYS A 183 6.82 -9.42 6.99
C LYS A 183 7.16 -8.58 5.77
N ALA A 184 7.65 -7.36 6.00
CA ALA A 184 8.30 -6.53 4.98
C ALA A 184 9.81 -6.48 5.22
N THR A 185 10.63 -6.62 4.17
CA THR A 185 12.08 -6.43 4.23
C THR A 185 12.54 -5.54 3.08
N LEU A 186 13.21 -4.43 3.42
CA LEU A 186 13.84 -3.53 2.47
C LEU A 186 15.36 -3.56 2.69
N GLU A 187 16.08 -3.92 1.63
CA GLU A 187 17.55 -3.99 1.57
C GLU A 187 18.04 -3.13 0.41
N ALA A 188 18.93 -2.19 0.66
CA ALA A 188 19.48 -1.30 -0.36
C ALA A 188 20.96 -1.07 -0.10
N GLU A 189 21.76 -0.92 -1.16
CA GLU A 189 23.10 -0.33 -1.04
C GLU A 189 23.03 1.18 -0.76
N GLY A 190 22.04 1.86 -1.35
CA GLY A 190 21.71 3.25 -1.06
C GLY A 190 20.66 3.39 0.06
N ASP A 191 19.70 4.28 -0.16
CA ASP A 191 18.64 4.61 0.79
C ASP A 191 17.39 3.72 0.64
N ASN A 192 16.73 3.48 1.77
CA ASN A 192 15.35 3.01 1.80
C ASN A 192 14.44 4.19 2.14
N ILE A 193 13.67 4.64 1.16
CA ILE A 193 12.90 5.88 1.20
C ILE A 193 11.42 5.56 1.24
N VAL A 194 10.71 6.06 2.26
CA VAL A 194 9.25 5.94 2.36
C VAL A 194 8.66 7.34 2.55
N GLN A 195 8.03 7.86 1.50
CA GLN A 195 7.43 9.19 1.47
C GLN A 195 5.92 9.07 1.32
N VAL A 196 5.18 9.73 2.22
CA VAL A 196 3.72 9.77 2.19
C VAL A 196 3.25 11.21 2.22
N LYS A 197 2.81 11.69 1.07
CA LYS A 197 2.23 13.00 0.83
C LYS A 197 0.73 12.77 0.55
N ASN A 198 -0.12 13.25 1.44
CA ASN A 198 -1.58 13.21 1.31
C ASN A 198 -2.10 14.65 1.49
N PRO A 199 -3.15 15.14 0.81
CA PRO A 199 -3.23 16.55 0.41
C PRO A 199 -3.37 17.54 1.56
N ASP A 200 -3.14 18.78 1.15
CA ASP A 200 -3.61 20.08 1.61
C ASP A 200 -4.72 20.11 2.69
N THR A 201 -4.47 20.96 3.68
CA THR A 201 -5.35 21.24 4.82
C THR A 201 -6.54 22.12 4.52
N ASN A 202 -6.72 22.52 3.26
CA ASN A 202 -7.82 23.36 2.77
C ASN A 202 -8.71 22.60 1.79
N THR A 203 -8.89 21.30 2.01
CA THR A 203 -9.62 20.44 1.08
C THR A 203 -11.07 20.27 1.51
N ALA A 204 -11.96 20.11 0.52
CA ALA A 204 -13.37 19.78 0.73
C ALA A 204 -13.59 18.53 1.62
N LEU A 205 -12.55 17.70 1.78
CA LEU A 205 -12.49 16.56 2.68
C LEU A 205 -12.60 16.94 4.16
N ILE A 206 -11.89 17.98 4.61
CA ILE A 206 -11.95 18.43 6.01
C ILE A 206 -13.32 19.01 6.34
N ASP A 207 -13.91 19.78 5.43
CA ASP A 207 -15.23 20.38 5.61
C ASP A 207 -16.35 19.33 5.57
N ALA A 208 -16.27 18.36 4.65
CA ALA A 208 -17.21 17.25 4.58
C ALA A 208 -17.16 16.39 5.86
N LEU A 209 -15.96 16.07 6.38
CA LEU A 209 -15.79 15.34 7.63
C LEU A 209 -16.37 16.10 8.84
N LYS A 210 -16.08 17.41 8.97
CA LYS A 210 -16.63 18.24 10.05
C LYS A 210 -18.16 18.32 10.00
N LYS A 211 -18.75 18.40 8.80
CA LYS A 211 -20.21 18.45 8.65
C LYS A 211 -20.88 17.12 9.03
N GLN A 212 -20.28 16.00 8.65
CA GLN A 212 -20.83 14.67 8.92
C GLN A 212 -20.59 14.23 10.37
N TYR A 213 -19.44 14.58 10.94
CA TYR A 213 -19.04 14.19 12.29
C TYR A 213 -18.55 15.39 13.10
N PRO A 214 -19.45 16.31 13.50
CA PRO A 214 -19.09 17.58 14.15
C PRO A 214 -18.33 17.40 15.47
N ASN A 215 -18.45 16.24 16.11
CA ASN A 215 -17.80 15.90 17.38
C ASN A 215 -16.81 14.74 17.28
N ALA A 216 -16.58 14.14 16.11
CA ALA A 216 -15.71 12.97 16.01
C ALA A 216 -14.26 13.38 15.76
N SER A 217 -13.35 12.74 16.50
CA SER A 217 -11.91 12.68 16.22
C SER A 217 -11.64 11.73 15.04
N LYS A 218 -12.35 11.84 13.91
CA LYS A 218 -12.03 11.03 12.73
C LYS A 218 -10.75 11.59 12.10
N GLU A 219 -9.63 11.20 12.70
CA GLU A 219 -8.29 11.60 12.34
C GLU A 219 -8.00 11.20 10.90
N LEU A 220 -7.52 12.17 10.13
CA LEU A 220 -6.89 11.87 8.85
C LEU A 220 -5.55 11.22 9.16
N TYR A 221 -5.26 10.06 8.59
CA TYR A 221 -4.04 9.31 8.92
C TYR A 221 -3.01 9.40 7.81
N ARG A 222 -1.78 9.74 8.21
CA ARG A 222 -0.56 9.59 7.41
C ARG A 222 0.41 8.71 8.18
N VAL A 223 0.78 7.58 7.60
CA VAL A 223 1.76 6.69 8.23
C VAL A 223 2.81 6.29 7.22
N GLY A 224 4.09 6.58 7.49
CA GLY A 224 5.19 6.10 6.66
C GLY A 224 5.25 4.57 6.70
N VAL A 225 5.49 4.03 7.89
CA VAL A 225 5.58 2.58 8.15
C VAL A 225 4.66 2.20 9.30
N GLN A 226 3.83 1.17 9.12
CA GLN A 226 3.00 0.59 10.17
C GLN A 226 3.27 -0.91 10.32
N SER A 227 3.47 -1.36 11.55
CA SER A 227 3.45 -2.77 11.93
C SER A 227 2.38 -2.97 12.99
N THR A 228 1.44 -3.89 12.77
CA THR A 228 0.49 -4.23 13.85
C THR A 228 1.10 -5.35 14.70
N THR A 229 0.85 -6.60 14.31
CA THR A 229 1.49 -7.82 14.83
C THR A 229 2.51 -8.42 13.84
N GLY A 230 2.92 -7.62 12.86
CA GLY A 230 3.89 -7.98 11.81
C GLY A 230 5.33 -7.58 12.14
N THR A 231 6.19 -7.61 11.12
CA THR A 231 7.55 -7.08 11.21
C THR A 231 7.90 -6.30 9.96
N VAL A 232 8.44 -5.09 10.15
CA VAL A 232 9.08 -4.32 9.08
C VAL A 232 10.54 -4.15 9.42
N ARG A 233 11.43 -4.69 8.57
CA ARG A 233 12.87 -4.49 8.69
C ARG A 233 13.37 -3.61 7.55
N ILE A 234 14.01 -2.50 7.93
CA ILE A 234 14.74 -1.61 7.03
C ILE A 234 16.20 -1.70 7.44
N SER A 235 17.02 -2.41 6.66
CA SER A 235 18.45 -2.55 6.98
C SER A 235 19.20 -1.29 6.55
N PRO A 236 20.06 -0.71 7.41
CA PRO A 236 20.63 0.61 7.15
C PRO A 236 21.94 0.49 6.40
N ASN A 237 21.95 0.97 5.15
CA ASN A 237 23.10 1.70 4.60
C ASN A 237 22.71 3.14 4.20
N GLY A 238 21.51 3.61 4.59
CA GLY A 238 20.95 4.91 4.21
C GLY A 238 19.97 5.52 5.22
N LYS A 239 19.58 6.79 5.01
CA LYS A 239 18.72 7.60 5.91
C LYS A 239 17.23 7.29 5.69
N ILE A 240 16.49 7.04 6.77
CA ILE A 240 15.02 7.02 6.73
C ILE A 240 14.52 8.47 6.83
N ALA A 241 14.02 9.04 5.72
CA ALA A 241 13.42 10.37 5.71
C ALA A 241 11.90 10.31 5.92
N LEU A 242 11.44 10.62 7.13
CA LEU A 242 10.02 10.76 7.47
C LEU A 242 9.73 12.25 7.68
N THR A 243 9.04 12.88 6.74
CA THR A 243 8.79 14.34 6.80
C THR A 243 7.52 14.63 7.59
N GLU A 244 7.63 15.12 8.82
CA GLU A 244 6.51 15.54 9.67
C GLU A 244 5.89 16.86 9.15
N LEU A 245 4.57 16.91 8.92
CA LEU A 245 3.82 18.14 8.63
C LEU A 245 2.85 18.40 9.78
N LYS A 246 3.17 19.39 10.63
CA LYS A 246 2.29 19.81 11.74
C LYS A 246 1.05 20.49 11.19
N THR A 247 -0.10 19.81 11.24
CA THR A 247 -1.40 20.43 10.92
C THR A 247 -2.52 19.80 11.76
N PHE A 248 -3.46 20.64 12.21
CA PHE A 248 -4.58 20.26 13.08
C PHE A 248 -5.42 19.12 12.48
N GLY A 249 -5.73 18.08 13.26
CA GLY A 249 -6.67 17.01 12.90
C GLY A 249 -6.10 15.88 12.01
N ILE A 250 -4.79 15.87 11.77
CA ILE A 250 -4.09 14.80 11.05
C ILE A 250 -3.14 14.08 12.02
N VAL A 251 -3.31 12.77 12.20
CA VAL A 251 -2.29 11.95 12.89
C VAL A 251 -1.25 11.54 11.88
N GLN A 252 -0.01 11.97 12.14
CA GLN A 252 1.12 11.66 11.31
C GLN A 252 2.16 10.86 12.08
N ASN A 253 2.39 9.62 11.65
CA ASN A 253 3.39 8.75 12.23
C ASN A 253 4.48 8.43 11.19
N GLY A 254 5.73 8.62 11.58
CA GLY A 254 6.84 8.08 10.79
C GLY A 254 6.83 6.56 10.79
N ILE A 255 6.88 5.98 12.00
CA ILE A 255 6.74 4.56 12.28
C ILE A 255 5.63 4.39 13.33
N CYS A 256 4.69 3.49 13.09
CA CYS A 256 3.64 3.11 14.03
C CYS A 256 3.74 1.61 14.32
N VAL A 257 3.82 1.24 15.60
CA VAL A 257 3.73 -0.15 16.05
C VAL A 257 2.50 -0.26 16.94
N SER A 258 1.55 -1.11 16.59
CA SER A 258 0.28 -1.27 17.32
C SER A 258 -0.02 -2.74 17.59
N LEU A 259 -0.09 -3.12 18.86
CA LEU A 259 -0.37 -4.50 19.28
C LEU A 259 -1.81 -4.92 18.97
#